data_AF-A0AAW1PFE2-F1
#
_entry.id   AF-A0AAW1PFE2-F1
#
_cell.length_a   1.000
_cell.length_b   1.000
_cell.length_c   1.000
_cell.angle_alpha   90.00
_cell.angle_beta   90.00
_cell.angle_gamma   90.00
#
_symmetry.space_group_name_H-M   'P 1'
#
loop_
_entity.id
_entity.type
_entity.pdbx_description
1 polymer ?
#
loop_
_entity_poly.entity_id
_entity_poly.type
_entity_poly.pdbx_seq_one_letter_code
_entity_poly.pdbx_strand_id
1 'polypeptide(L)'
;MEGMAMDGMGGELPAGPPHHGFPTKIYNGVMLQYWQEGGIGHPIHGARLGHYLPGWFFVFWGSWWILSVFRLHFKSSAKTPFASRGWFEWPTWVPGNLPLEPIAKVVMPFIGILGELWLGHDAYQPLYLDGKFNEHQLQDWQHSAMYLAYLISGLVDLVGYYTPYLPSGTEQAYLGMAFVVEGTLLAFHLKGTMLDFALHLLLVLTIFTTAIVIFAEMSHPHNMLLAALRGSLVFLQGVWFIQIGNILYNEHPEWDPTYMGSSMIVPVFFCFCALMVTFGVLTAFVLAKAYQQWSLKTYRPVKLEEPSWQQPPGKTLARRADAEITDLDP
;
A
#
# COMPACT_ATOMS: atom_id res chain seq x y z
N MET A 1 -54.82 55.42 62.81
CA MET A 1 -53.85 54.74 61.94
C MET A 1 -52.70 54.32 62.83
N GLU A 2 -52.88 53.19 63.48
CA GLU A 2 -51.89 52.51 64.33
C GLU A 2 -51.54 51.19 63.66
N GLY A 3 -50.31 50.72 63.91
CA GLY A 3 -49.59 49.80 63.03
C GLY A 3 -49.95 48.32 63.16
N MET A 4 -49.27 47.54 62.32
CA MET A 4 -48.90 46.15 62.59
C MET A 4 -47.70 45.75 61.73
N ALA A 5 -46.91 44.86 62.30
CA ALA A 5 -45.51 44.55 62.04
C ALA A 5 -45.15 44.06 60.63
N MET A 6 -43.93 44.41 60.18
CA MET A 6 -43.19 43.75 59.10
C MET A 6 -42.11 42.90 59.76
N ASP A 7 -42.15 41.59 59.53
CA ASP A 7 -41.12 40.65 59.96
C ASP A 7 -40.83 39.66 58.82
N GLY A 8 -39.54 39.46 58.55
CA GLY A 8 -38.95 38.26 57.93
C GLY A 8 -39.28 37.94 56.45
N MET A 9 -38.30 38.13 55.57
CA MET A 9 -37.43 37.04 55.10
C MET A 9 -36.69 37.43 53.82
N GLY A 10 -35.37 37.62 53.95
CA GLY A 10 -34.44 37.47 52.83
C GLY A 10 -34.35 35.99 52.47
N GLY A 11 -34.70 35.66 51.23
CA GLY A 11 -34.50 34.33 50.65
C GLY A 11 -33.25 34.33 49.78
N GLU A 12 -32.19 33.69 50.28
CA GLU A 12 -31.03 33.29 49.51
C GLU A 12 -31.44 32.33 48.38
N LEU A 13 -30.74 32.42 47.24
CA LEU A 13 -30.85 31.50 46.11
C LEU A 13 -30.47 30.07 46.56
N PRO A 14 -31.16 29.01 46.10
CA PRO A 14 -30.86 27.65 46.54
C PRO A 14 -29.47 27.23 46.08
N ALA A 15 -28.68 26.73 47.05
CA ALA A 15 -27.39 26.11 46.82
C ALA A 15 -27.53 24.92 45.86
N GLY A 16 -26.66 24.87 44.85
CA GLY A 16 -26.55 23.74 43.92
C GLY A 16 -26.19 22.44 44.64
N PRO A 17 -26.48 21.28 44.05
CA PRO A 17 -26.27 19.99 44.68
C PRO A 17 -24.77 19.72 44.93
N PRO A 18 -24.43 18.97 45.98
CA PRO A 18 -23.03 18.74 46.36
C PRO A 18 -22.30 17.89 45.30
N HIS A 19 -21.05 18.26 45.03
CA HIS A 19 -20.10 17.47 44.26
C HIS A 19 -19.86 16.11 44.95
N HIS A 20 -20.62 15.10 44.55
CA HIS A 20 -20.29 13.71 44.86
C HIS A 20 -19.16 13.26 43.93
N GLY A 21 -17.99 12.99 44.50
CA GLY A 21 -16.91 12.29 43.82
C GLY A 21 -17.42 10.95 43.28
N PHE A 22 -17.17 10.69 42.00
CA PHE A 22 -17.60 9.47 41.32
C PHE A 22 -16.77 8.27 41.79
N PRO A 23 -17.38 7.09 41.99
CA PRO A 23 -16.65 5.89 42.38
C PRO A 23 -15.93 5.31 41.15
N THR A 24 -14.60 5.29 41.18
CA THR A 24 -13.78 4.46 40.31
C THR A 24 -13.97 2.99 40.72
N LYS A 25 -14.70 2.21 39.94
CA LYS A 25 -14.67 0.74 40.05
C LYS A 25 -13.65 0.18 39.07
N ILE A 26 -12.61 -0.44 39.62
CA ILE A 26 -11.60 -1.19 38.87
C ILE A 26 -12.17 -2.58 38.59
N TYR A 27 -12.28 -2.94 37.31
CA TYR A 27 -12.42 -4.34 36.88
C TYR A 27 -11.25 -4.65 35.95
N ASN A 28 -10.42 -5.63 36.32
CA ASN A 28 -9.38 -6.26 35.49
C ASN A 28 -8.46 -5.31 34.70
N GLY A 29 -7.99 -4.22 35.31
CA GLY A 29 -6.85 -3.44 34.80
C GLY A 29 -7.06 -2.65 33.50
N VAL A 30 -8.28 -2.60 32.95
CA VAL A 30 -8.62 -1.75 31.80
C VAL A 30 -9.44 -0.55 32.29
N MET A 31 -8.90 0.65 32.13
CA MET A 31 -9.63 1.90 32.40
C MET A 31 -10.70 2.10 31.31
N LEU A 32 -11.92 1.64 31.58
CA LEU A 32 -13.11 2.04 30.80
C LEU A 32 -13.53 3.44 31.28
N GLN A 33 -13.10 4.46 30.53
CA GLN A 33 -13.58 5.83 30.72
C GLN A 33 -14.96 5.92 30.06
N TYR A 34 -16.00 6.12 30.87
CA TYR A 34 -17.34 6.38 30.36
C TYR A 34 -17.34 7.64 29.50
N TRP A 35 -17.96 7.52 28.32
CA TRP A 35 -18.18 8.53 27.31
C TRP A 35 -18.56 9.89 27.91
N GLN A 36 -17.66 10.88 27.76
CA GLN A 36 -18.04 12.28 27.87
C GLN A 36 -18.81 12.66 26.61
N GLU A 37 -20.07 13.06 26.77
CA GLU A 37 -20.78 13.87 25.79
C GLU A 37 -19.88 15.06 25.41
N GLY A 38 -19.40 15.10 24.17
CA GLY A 38 -18.64 16.22 23.60
C GLY A 38 -17.14 16.01 23.38
N GLY A 39 -16.56 14.84 23.66
CA GLY A 39 -15.14 14.55 23.36
C GLY A 39 -15.00 13.48 22.27
N ILE A 40 -14.32 13.82 21.17
CA ILE A 40 -14.06 12.89 20.06
C ILE A 40 -12.96 11.92 20.48
N GLY A 41 -13.35 10.86 21.18
CA GLY A 41 -12.47 9.75 21.51
C GLY A 41 -12.52 8.67 20.43
N HIS A 42 -11.68 8.77 19.41
CA HIS A 42 -11.34 7.57 18.63
C HIS A 42 -10.51 6.63 19.50
N PRO A 43 -10.67 5.29 19.43
CA PRO A 43 -9.74 4.35 20.05
C PRO A 43 -8.31 4.63 19.54
N ILE A 44 -7.50 5.26 20.40
CA ILE A 44 -6.30 6.00 20.02
C ILE A 44 -5.23 5.11 19.37
N HIS A 45 -5.16 3.82 19.72
CA HIS A 45 -4.04 2.96 19.35
C HIS A 45 -4.32 2.04 18.15
N GLY A 46 -5.46 1.33 18.14
CA GLY A 46 -5.82 0.45 17.02
C GLY A 46 -6.17 1.20 15.74
N ALA A 47 -6.88 2.33 15.88
CA ALA A 47 -7.33 3.13 14.74
C ALA A 47 -6.16 3.88 14.07
N ARG A 48 -5.16 4.36 14.82
CA ARG A 48 -3.93 4.95 14.26
C ARG A 48 -3.11 3.93 13.47
N LEU A 49 -2.82 2.79 14.09
CA LEU A 49 -2.00 1.75 13.45
C LEU A 49 -2.65 1.24 12.15
N GLY A 50 -3.99 1.16 12.15
CA GLY A 50 -4.79 0.81 10.98
C GLY A 50 -4.66 1.76 9.78
N HIS A 51 -4.03 2.94 9.92
CA HIS A 51 -3.74 3.85 8.80
C HIS A 51 -2.26 3.78 8.38
N TYR A 52 -1.33 3.85 9.34
CA TYR A 52 0.10 3.87 9.01
C TYR A 52 0.61 2.53 8.48
N LEU A 53 0.13 1.40 9.02
CA LEU A 53 0.58 0.08 8.61
C LEU A 53 0.23 -0.22 7.14
N PRO A 54 -1.06 -0.16 6.70
CA PRO A 54 -1.37 -0.31 5.28
C PRO A 54 -0.77 0.82 4.44
N GLY A 55 -0.68 2.05 4.98
CA GLY A 55 -0.06 3.18 4.29
C GLY A 55 1.37 2.91 3.84
N TRP A 56 2.24 2.47 4.76
CA TRP A 56 3.61 2.10 4.43
C TRP A 56 3.69 0.87 3.53
N PHE A 57 2.84 -0.13 3.77
CA PHE A 57 2.76 -1.30 2.89
C PHE A 57 2.53 -0.90 1.43
N PHE A 58 1.51 -0.08 1.16
CA PHE A 58 1.18 0.37 -0.19
C PHE A 58 2.24 1.31 -0.78
N VAL A 59 2.91 2.14 0.02
CA VAL A 59 4.06 2.94 -0.44
C VAL A 59 5.20 2.04 -0.95
N PHE A 60 5.59 1.02 -0.18
CA PHE A 60 6.65 0.10 -0.60
C PHE A 60 6.22 -0.76 -1.79
N TRP A 61 4.98 -1.26 -1.79
CA TRP A 61 4.45 -2.09 -2.85
C TRP A 61 4.30 -1.32 -4.18
N GLY A 62 3.75 -0.10 -4.11
CA GLY A 62 3.64 0.80 -5.26
C GLY A 62 5.02 1.16 -5.83
N SER A 63 5.99 1.45 -4.96
CA SER A 63 7.39 1.70 -5.36
C SER A 63 8.00 0.50 -6.07
N TRP A 64 7.80 -0.71 -5.52
CA TRP A 64 8.25 -1.97 -6.13
C TRP A 64 7.67 -2.15 -7.54
N TRP A 65 6.38 -1.92 -7.73
CA TRP A 65 5.74 -1.98 -9.04
C TRP A 65 6.28 -0.93 -10.01
N ILE A 66 6.44 0.33 -9.59
CA ILE A 66 7.01 1.40 -10.43
C ILE A 66 8.42 1.03 -10.92
N LEU A 67 9.30 0.62 -10.00
CA LEU A 67 10.67 0.23 -10.32
C LEU A 67 10.71 -1.00 -11.24
N SER A 68 9.80 -1.95 -11.02
CA SER A 68 9.69 -3.16 -11.84
C SER A 68 9.23 -2.85 -13.27
N VAL A 69 8.26 -1.95 -13.43
CA VAL A 69 7.80 -1.47 -14.74
C VAL A 69 8.95 -0.77 -15.48
N PHE A 70 9.70 0.10 -14.80
CA PHE A 70 10.85 0.78 -15.41
C PHE A 70 11.91 -0.21 -15.87
N ARG A 71 12.28 -1.16 -14.99
CA ARG A 71 13.23 -2.22 -15.31
C ARG A 71 12.79 -3.04 -16.52
N LEU A 72 11.51 -3.44 -16.57
CA LEU A 72 10.97 -4.23 -17.67
C LEU A 72 10.98 -3.44 -18.98
N HIS A 73 10.55 -2.19 -18.94
CA HIS A 73 10.57 -1.30 -20.11
C HIS A 73 11.98 -1.05 -20.62
N PHE A 74 12.94 -0.79 -19.74
CA PHE A 74 14.33 -0.55 -20.11
C PHE A 74 15.05 -1.77 -20.68
N LYS A 75 14.57 -2.99 -20.37
CA LYS A 75 15.02 -4.25 -20.98
C LYS A 75 14.28 -4.59 -22.27
N SER A 76 13.18 -3.91 -22.56
CA SER A 76 12.36 -4.19 -23.74
C SER A 76 13.07 -3.78 -25.02
N SER A 77 12.82 -4.50 -26.11
CA SER A 77 13.42 -4.29 -27.41
C SER A 77 12.41 -4.60 -28.53
N ALA A 78 12.77 -4.33 -29.79
CA ALA A 78 11.93 -4.73 -30.92
C ALA A 78 11.68 -6.25 -31.00
N LYS A 79 12.60 -7.07 -30.47
CA LYS A 79 12.46 -8.55 -30.43
C LYS A 79 11.70 -9.04 -29.19
N THR A 80 11.72 -8.27 -28.12
CA THR A 80 11.11 -8.59 -26.82
C THR A 80 10.38 -7.36 -26.31
N PRO A 81 9.18 -7.06 -26.86
CA PRO A 81 8.44 -5.86 -26.51
C PRO A 81 8.01 -5.89 -25.04
N PHE A 82 7.81 -4.70 -24.47
CA PHE A 82 7.25 -4.56 -23.13
C PHE A 82 5.89 -5.26 -23.07
N ALA A 83 5.66 -6.07 -22.05
CA ALA A 83 4.36 -6.63 -21.74
C ALA A 83 4.18 -6.62 -20.23
N SER A 84 3.16 -5.91 -19.76
CA SER A 84 2.83 -5.81 -18.35
C SER A 84 2.31 -7.16 -17.82
N ARG A 85 2.34 -7.30 -16.49
CA ARG A 85 2.02 -8.54 -15.77
C ARG A 85 1.27 -8.20 -14.49
N GLY A 86 0.47 -9.15 -13.98
CA GLY A 86 -0.22 -9.02 -12.69
C GLY A 86 0.75 -8.93 -11.50
N TRP A 87 1.98 -9.41 -11.68
CA TRP A 87 3.06 -9.38 -10.69
C TRP A 87 4.43 -9.31 -11.39
N PHE A 88 5.49 -8.99 -10.65
CA PHE A 88 6.85 -8.89 -11.20
C PHE A 88 7.86 -9.79 -10.51
N GLU A 89 8.75 -10.36 -11.32
CA GLU A 89 9.89 -11.13 -10.82
C GLU A 89 10.89 -10.23 -10.07
N TRP A 90 11.49 -10.74 -9.01
CA TRP A 90 12.55 -10.04 -8.28
C TRP A 90 13.74 -9.69 -9.19
N PRO A 91 14.59 -8.69 -8.89
CA PRO A 91 15.73 -8.37 -9.73
C PRO A 91 16.70 -9.55 -9.82
N THR A 92 17.38 -9.66 -10.96
CA THR A 92 18.22 -10.82 -11.35
C THR A 92 19.45 -11.06 -10.48
N TRP A 93 19.71 -10.20 -9.48
CA TRP A 93 20.80 -10.38 -8.51
C TRP A 93 20.39 -11.19 -7.27
N VAL A 94 19.10 -11.49 -7.09
CA VAL A 94 18.66 -12.43 -6.07
C VAL A 94 18.64 -13.83 -6.68
N PRO A 95 19.47 -14.77 -6.18
CA PRO A 95 19.50 -16.13 -6.70
C PRO A 95 18.22 -16.87 -6.33
N GLY A 96 17.53 -17.42 -7.34
CA GLY A 96 16.37 -18.27 -7.18
C GLY A 96 15.28 -18.00 -8.20
N ASN A 97 14.79 -19.07 -8.84
CA ASN A 97 13.58 -19.03 -9.67
C ASN A 97 12.33 -19.12 -8.78
N LEU A 98 12.20 -18.26 -7.77
CA LEU A 98 11.05 -18.26 -6.87
C LEU A 98 10.14 -17.07 -7.17
N PRO A 99 8.81 -17.30 -7.31
CA PRO A 99 7.84 -16.22 -7.52
C PRO A 99 7.56 -15.47 -6.20
N LEU A 100 8.54 -14.67 -5.75
CA LEU A 100 8.49 -14.03 -4.42
C LEU A 100 7.28 -13.11 -4.24
N GLU A 101 6.90 -12.33 -5.26
CA GLU A 101 5.74 -11.44 -5.17
C GLU A 101 4.43 -12.24 -5.03
N PRO A 102 4.12 -13.25 -5.87
CA PRO A 102 2.99 -14.15 -5.66
C PRO A 102 2.97 -14.84 -4.30
N ILE A 103 4.12 -15.34 -3.82
CA ILE A 103 4.24 -15.93 -2.48
C ILE A 103 3.88 -14.90 -1.41
N ALA A 104 4.39 -13.68 -1.52
CA ALA A 104 4.10 -12.60 -0.57
C ALA A 104 2.61 -12.21 -0.60
N LYS A 105 1.97 -12.18 -1.79
CA LYS A 105 0.53 -11.97 -1.96
C LYS A 105 -0.33 -13.07 -1.34
N VAL A 106 0.20 -14.27 -1.10
CA VAL A 106 -0.50 -15.33 -0.36
C VAL A 106 -0.22 -15.23 1.14
N VAL A 107 1.05 -15.13 1.52
CA VAL A 107 1.48 -15.21 2.92
C VAL A 107 1.04 -13.98 3.73
N MET A 108 1.20 -12.77 3.19
CA MET A 108 0.89 -11.55 3.96
C MET A 108 -0.61 -11.42 4.24
N PRO A 109 -1.53 -11.58 3.27
CA PRO A 109 -2.95 -11.52 3.58
C PRO A 109 -3.43 -12.70 4.44
N PHE A 110 -2.80 -13.88 4.32
CA PHE A 110 -3.08 -15.00 5.24
C PHE A 110 -2.73 -14.63 6.69
N ILE A 111 -1.56 -14.04 6.93
CA ILE A 111 -1.18 -13.52 8.26
C ILE A 111 -2.16 -12.44 8.71
N GLY A 112 -2.60 -11.56 7.80
CA GLY A 112 -3.63 -10.55 8.06
C GLY A 112 -4.95 -11.17 8.56
N ILE A 113 -5.47 -12.19 7.86
CA ILE A 113 -6.69 -12.92 8.28
C ILE A 113 -6.50 -13.57 9.65
N LEU A 114 -5.35 -14.18 9.90
CA LEU A 114 -5.05 -14.74 11.21
C LEU A 114 -4.99 -13.66 12.28
N GLY A 115 -4.43 -12.49 12.00
CA GLY A 115 -4.40 -11.34 12.90
C GLY A 115 -5.81 -10.86 13.27
N GLU A 116 -6.63 -10.58 12.27
CA GLU A 116 -8.00 -10.06 12.44
C GLU A 116 -8.94 -11.06 13.13
N LEU A 117 -8.84 -12.36 12.85
CA LEU A 117 -9.81 -13.32 13.39
C LEU A 117 -9.32 -14.07 14.63
N TRP A 118 -8.00 -14.18 14.83
CA TRP A 118 -7.40 -15.02 15.87
C TRP A 118 -6.31 -14.27 16.64
N LEU A 119 -5.11 -14.16 16.06
CA LEU A 119 -3.86 -13.81 16.75
C LEU A 119 -3.82 -12.37 17.28
N GLY A 120 -4.66 -11.47 16.78
CA GLY A 120 -4.81 -10.11 17.28
C GLY A 120 -5.75 -9.97 18.47
N HIS A 121 -6.38 -11.07 18.91
CA HIS A 121 -7.40 -11.07 19.95
C HIS A 121 -7.15 -12.17 21.00
N ASP A 122 -7.80 -12.06 22.15
CA ASP A 122 -7.73 -13.08 23.22
C ASP A 122 -8.37 -14.41 22.82
N ALA A 123 -9.28 -14.39 21.85
CA ALA A 123 -9.98 -15.55 21.32
C ALA A 123 -10.42 -15.31 19.86
N TYR A 124 -10.88 -16.37 19.20
CA TYR A 124 -11.50 -16.28 17.88
C TYR A 124 -12.64 -15.24 17.86
N GLN A 125 -12.73 -14.44 16.79
CA GLN A 125 -13.80 -13.47 16.57
C GLN A 125 -14.97 -14.09 15.75
N PRO A 126 -16.04 -14.62 16.38
CA PRO A 126 -17.14 -15.28 15.68
C PRO A 126 -18.04 -14.32 14.90
N LEU A 127 -18.28 -14.60 13.62
CA LEU A 127 -19.19 -13.80 12.79
C LEU A 127 -20.63 -13.74 13.35
N TYR A 128 -21.06 -14.81 14.03
CA TYR A 128 -22.40 -14.94 14.57
C TYR A 128 -22.38 -15.11 16.08
N LEU A 129 -23.23 -14.35 16.77
CA LEU A 129 -23.49 -14.48 18.20
C LEU A 129 -25.00 -14.34 18.43
N ASP A 130 -25.58 -15.23 19.23
CA ASP A 130 -27.01 -15.22 19.61
C ASP A 130 -27.99 -15.12 18.42
N GLY A 131 -27.69 -15.85 17.34
CA GLY A 131 -28.55 -15.90 16.15
C GLY A 131 -28.52 -14.64 15.27
N LYS A 132 -27.59 -13.71 15.53
CA LYS A 132 -27.38 -12.48 14.75
C LYS A 132 -25.92 -12.32 14.36
N PHE A 133 -25.65 -11.42 13.42
CA PHE A 133 -24.28 -11.00 13.14
C PHE A 133 -23.71 -10.25 14.35
N ASN A 134 -22.46 -10.58 14.70
CA ASN A 134 -21.77 -9.88 15.77
C ASN A 134 -21.23 -8.54 15.28
N GLU A 135 -21.97 -7.47 15.56
CA GLU A 135 -21.65 -6.10 15.11
C GLU A 135 -20.27 -5.60 15.56
N HIS A 136 -19.78 -6.07 16.71
CA HIS A 136 -18.49 -5.66 17.26
C HIS A 136 -17.30 -6.21 16.47
N GLN A 137 -17.51 -7.28 15.69
CA GLN A 137 -16.47 -8.00 14.95
C GLN A 137 -16.60 -7.85 13.44
N LEU A 138 -17.63 -7.13 12.96
CA LEU A 138 -17.86 -6.96 11.52
C LEU A 138 -16.69 -6.27 10.82
N GLN A 139 -15.96 -5.40 11.52
CA GLN A 139 -14.77 -4.75 10.96
C GLN A 139 -13.65 -5.77 10.69
N ASP A 140 -13.37 -6.66 11.64
CA ASP A 140 -12.34 -7.70 11.50
C ASP A 140 -12.68 -8.66 10.34
N TRP A 141 -13.98 -8.96 10.18
CA TRP A 141 -14.49 -9.75 9.04
C TRP A 141 -14.42 -9.01 7.71
N GLN A 142 -14.68 -7.70 7.67
CA GLN A 142 -14.49 -6.89 6.47
C GLN A 142 -13.02 -6.88 6.04
N HIS A 143 -12.09 -6.64 6.96
CA HIS A 143 -10.65 -6.70 6.66
C HIS A 143 -10.22 -8.09 6.20
N SER A 144 -10.68 -9.13 6.88
CA SER A 144 -10.40 -10.53 6.49
C SER A 144 -10.89 -10.85 5.07
N ALA A 145 -12.06 -10.33 4.68
CA ALA A 145 -12.57 -10.49 3.31
C ALA A 145 -11.73 -9.70 2.28
N MET A 146 -11.26 -8.50 2.62
CA MET A 146 -10.32 -7.73 1.78
C MET A 146 -9.02 -8.53 1.57
N TYR A 147 -8.44 -9.05 2.65
CA TYR A 147 -7.23 -9.87 2.61
C TYR A 147 -7.41 -11.16 1.81
N LEU A 148 -8.55 -11.83 1.95
CA LEU A 148 -8.86 -13.04 1.19
C LEU A 148 -8.85 -12.78 -0.31
N ALA A 149 -9.33 -11.64 -0.78
CA ALA A 149 -9.33 -11.29 -2.20
C ALA A 149 -7.89 -11.18 -2.76
N TYR A 150 -6.99 -10.56 -2.00
CA TYR A 150 -5.56 -10.49 -2.35
C TYR A 150 -4.85 -11.84 -2.27
N LEU A 151 -5.21 -12.68 -1.29
CA LEU A 151 -4.73 -14.06 -1.17
C LEU A 151 -5.09 -14.87 -2.41
N ILE A 152 -6.36 -14.82 -2.84
CA ILE A 152 -6.83 -15.51 -4.05
C ILE A 152 -6.07 -14.98 -5.28
N SER A 153 -5.85 -13.67 -5.39
CA SER A 153 -5.02 -13.12 -6.47
C SER A 153 -3.60 -13.68 -6.46
N GLY A 154 -2.96 -13.81 -5.30
CA GLY A 154 -1.64 -14.44 -5.17
C GLY A 154 -1.63 -15.93 -5.55
N LEU A 155 -2.68 -16.67 -5.21
CA LEU A 155 -2.82 -18.08 -5.63
C LEU A 155 -2.96 -18.20 -7.15
N VAL A 156 -3.72 -17.31 -7.79
CA VAL A 156 -3.85 -17.27 -9.26
C VAL A 156 -2.50 -16.98 -9.92
N ASP A 157 -1.72 -16.03 -9.38
CA ASP A 157 -0.38 -15.75 -9.86
C ASP A 157 0.56 -16.97 -9.73
N LEU A 158 0.47 -17.73 -8.62
CA LEU A 158 1.25 -18.96 -8.43
C LEU A 158 0.85 -20.05 -9.44
N VAL A 159 -0.45 -20.20 -9.71
CA VAL A 159 -0.93 -21.14 -10.74
C VAL A 159 -0.41 -20.73 -12.12
N GLY A 160 -0.41 -19.43 -12.45
CA GLY A 160 0.17 -18.90 -13.69
C GLY A 160 1.68 -19.08 -13.78
N TYR A 161 2.38 -19.05 -12.65
CA TYR A 161 3.81 -19.32 -12.59
C TYR A 161 4.15 -20.79 -12.85
N TYR A 162 3.43 -21.72 -12.23
CA TYR A 162 3.73 -23.16 -12.33
C TYR A 162 3.05 -23.85 -13.52
N THR A 163 2.08 -23.21 -14.16
CA THR A 163 1.32 -23.81 -15.26
C THR A 163 1.12 -22.85 -16.43
N PRO A 164 1.17 -23.34 -17.68
CA PRO A 164 0.90 -22.52 -18.85
C PRO A 164 -0.61 -22.44 -19.19
N TYR A 165 -1.49 -22.92 -18.31
CA TYR A 165 -2.91 -23.13 -18.62
C TYR A 165 -3.79 -21.89 -18.46
N LEU A 166 -3.30 -20.84 -17.81
CA LEU A 166 -4.07 -19.62 -17.61
C LEU A 166 -4.12 -18.78 -18.89
N PRO A 167 -5.31 -18.33 -19.32
CA PRO A 167 -5.43 -17.34 -20.37
C PRO A 167 -4.66 -16.06 -20.04
N SER A 168 -4.14 -15.37 -21.07
CA SER A 168 -3.49 -14.07 -20.91
C SER A 168 -4.43 -13.09 -20.22
N GLY A 169 -3.92 -12.35 -19.23
CA GLY A 169 -4.70 -11.37 -18.48
C GLY A 169 -5.39 -11.91 -17.22
N THR A 170 -5.39 -13.23 -16.99
CA THR A 170 -6.06 -13.83 -15.80
C THR A 170 -5.52 -13.27 -14.48
N GLU A 171 -4.19 -13.11 -14.38
CA GLU A 171 -3.53 -12.55 -13.20
C GLU A 171 -3.99 -11.10 -12.94
N GLN A 172 -4.03 -10.26 -13.98
CA GLN A 172 -4.55 -8.90 -13.89
C GLN A 172 -6.04 -8.88 -13.54
N ALA A 173 -6.84 -9.79 -14.08
CA ALA A 173 -8.27 -9.87 -13.78
C ALA A 173 -8.52 -10.10 -12.29
N TYR A 174 -7.83 -11.09 -11.70
CA TYR A 174 -7.97 -11.38 -10.27
C TYR A 174 -7.36 -10.29 -9.38
N LEU A 175 -6.28 -9.64 -9.81
CA LEU A 175 -5.75 -8.47 -9.12
C LEU A 175 -6.76 -7.31 -9.14
N GLY A 176 -7.35 -7.00 -10.29
CA GLY A 176 -8.37 -5.97 -10.42
C GLY A 176 -9.60 -6.27 -9.57
N MET A 177 -10.03 -7.53 -9.53
CA MET A 177 -11.10 -7.98 -8.63
C MET A 177 -10.77 -7.81 -7.15
N ALA A 178 -9.51 -8.00 -6.74
CA ALA A 178 -9.10 -7.74 -5.36
C ALA A 178 -9.28 -6.26 -4.99
N PHE A 179 -8.89 -5.33 -5.87
CA PHE A 179 -9.14 -3.90 -5.67
C PHE A 179 -10.64 -3.55 -5.70
N VAL A 180 -11.46 -4.23 -6.51
CA VAL A 180 -12.93 -4.06 -6.47
C VAL A 180 -13.48 -4.46 -5.11
N VAL A 181 -13.09 -5.63 -4.59
CA VAL A 181 -13.54 -6.10 -3.26
C VAL A 181 -13.08 -5.13 -2.17
N GLU A 182 -11.82 -4.69 -2.20
CA GLU A 182 -11.28 -3.68 -1.28
C GLU A 182 -12.10 -2.39 -1.31
N GLY A 183 -12.31 -1.84 -2.51
CA GLY A 183 -13.04 -0.59 -2.71
C GLY A 183 -14.49 -0.69 -2.28
N THR A 184 -15.16 -1.81 -2.57
CA THR A 184 -16.54 -2.04 -2.12
C THR A 184 -16.63 -2.13 -0.61
N LEU A 185 -15.81 -2.96 0.04
CA LEU A 185 -15.86 -3.13 1.49
C LEU A 185 -15.53 -1.81 2.20
N LEU A 186 -14.55 -1.05 1.71
CA LEU A 186 -14.21 0.25 2.28
C LEU A 186 -15.31 1.32 2.02
N ALA A 187 -15.96 1.31 0.86
CA ALA A 187 -17.07 2.23 0.56
C ALA A 187 -18.25 2.04 1.53
N PHE A 188 -18.56 0.79 1.89
CA PHE A 188 -19.58 0.47 2.89
C PHE A 188 -19.06 0.51 4.33
N HIS A 189 -17.78 0.79 4.53
CA HIS A 189 -17.18 1.09 5.83
C HIS A 189 -17.25 2.60 6.18
N LEU A 190 -17.49 3.46 5.19
CA LEU A 190 -17.53 4.91 5.37
C LEU A 190 -18.55 5.30 6.45
N LYS A 191 -18.03 5.88 7.54
CA LYS A 191 -18.78 6.36 8.71
C LYS A 191 -18.08 7.61 9.26
N GLY A 192 -18.60 8.17 10.36
CA GLY A 192 -17.95 9.27 11.07
C GLY A 192 -18.39 10.67 10.64
N THR A 193 -17.53 11.64 10.88
CA THR A 193 -17.78 13.07 10.62
C THR A 193 -17.64 13.39 9.13
N MET A 194 -18.02 14.60 8.70
CA MET A 194 -17.83 15.01 7.30
C MET A 194 -16.35 14.97 6.89
N LEU A 195 -15.45 15.24 7.84
CA LEU A 195 -14.01 15.17 7.63
C LEU A 195 -13.57 13.72 7.38
N ASP A 196 -13.98 12.80 8.26
CA ASP A 196 -13.66 11.37 8.16
C ASP A 196 -14.17 10.77 6.85
N PHE A 197 -15.42 11.09 6.49
CA PHE A 197 -16.04 10.67 5.25
C PHE A 197 -15.30 11.20 4.01
N ALA A 198 -14.95 12.50 3.97
CA ALA A 198 -14.27 13.10 2.83
C ALA A 198 -12.88 12.48 2.59
N LEU A 199 -12.14 12.23 3.68
CA LEU A 199 -10.82 11.60 3.65
C LEU A 199 -10.88 10.19 3.06
N HIS A 200 -11.77 9.36 3.58
CA HIS A 200 -11.90 7.97 3.15
C HIS A 200 -12.59 7.82 1.79
N LEU A 201 -13.48 8.74 1.40
CA LEU A 201 -14.08 8.71 0.07
C LEU A 201 -13.02 8.87 -1.02
N LEU A 202 -12.05 9.78 -0.85
CA LEU A 202 -10.95 9.95 -1.82
C LEU A 202 -10.06 8.70 -1.90
N LEU A 203 -9.87 8.00 -0.78
CA LEU A 203 -9.19 6.70 -0.75
C LEU A 203 -9.95 5.66 -1.58
N VAL A 204 -11.26 5.54 -1.35
CA VAL A 204 -12.16 4.64 -2.11
C VAL A 204 -12.11 4.93 -3.61
N LEU A 205 -12.17 6.20 -4.00
CA LEU A 205 -12.06 6.61 -5.40
C LEU A 205 -10.71 6.22 -6.02
N THR A 206 -9.62 6.32 -5.24
CA THR A 206 -8.28 5.90 -5.68
C THR A 206 -8.22 4.39 -5.91
N ILE A 207 -8.80 3.60 -5.01
CA ILE A 207 -8.86 2.13 -5.09
C ILE A 207 -9.65 1.69 -6.34
N PHE A 208 -10.84 2.26 -6.57
CA PHE A 208 -11.63 1.96 -7.78
C PHE A 208 -10.92 2.42 -9.06
N THR A 209 -10.25 3.57 -9.04
CA THR A 209 -9.44 4.02 -10.19
C THR A 209 -8.31 3.03 -10.47
N THR A 210 -7.69 2.48 -9.44
CA THR A 210 -6.65 1.44 -9.56
C THR A 210 -7.21 0.18 -10.22
N ALA A 211 -8.39 -0.29 -9.79
CA ALA A 211 -9.07 -1.43 -10.42
C ALA A 211 -9.35 -1.19 -11.91
N ILE A 212 -9.87 -0.01 -12.26
CA ILE A 212 -10.14 0.38 -13.67
C ILE A 212 -8.84 0.34 -14.48
N VAL A 213 -7.74 0.88 -13.94
CA VAL A 213 -6.44 0.87 -14.62
C VAL A 213 -5.92 -0.54 -14.81
N ILE A 214 -6.09 -1.45 -13.84
CA ILE A 214 -5.69 -2.86 -13.97
C ILE A 214 -6.51 -3.57 -15.07
N PHE A 215 -7.82 -3.33 -15.16
CA PHE A 215 -8.63 -3.91 -16.24
C PHE A 215 -8.29 -3.31 -17.62
N ALA A 216 -7.95 -2.02 -17.68
CA ALA A 216 -7.44 -1.40 -18.90
C ALA A 216 -6.08 -1.99 -19.30
N GLU A 217 -5.21 -2.24 -18.32
CA GLU A 217 -3.89 -2.86 -18.49
C GLU A 217 -4.02 -4.29 -19.01
N MET A 218 -4.97 -5.07 -18.49
CA MET A 218 -5.30 -6.41 -18.98
C MET A 218 -5.60 -6.42 -20.50
N SER A 219 -6.33 -5.40 -20.98
CA SER A 219 -6.68 -5.26 -22.40
C SER A 219 -5.54 -4.67 -23.25
N HIS A 220 -4.60 -3.96 -22.65
CA HIS A 220 -3.50 -3.27 -23.33
C HIS A 220 -2.15 -3.55 -22.64
N PRO A 221 -1.70 -4.81 -22.58
CA PRO A 221 -0.53 -5.20 -21.80
C PRO A 221 0.77 -4.55 -22.31
N HIS A 222 0.82 -4.09 -23.57
CA HIS A 222 1.97 -3.42 -24.14
C HIS A 222 2.06 -1.91 -23.78
N ASN A 223 1.07 -1.37 -23.07
CA ASN A 223 1.06 0.03 -22.67
C ASN A 223 1.75 0.21 -21.30
N MET A 224 3.01 0.65 -21.32
CA MET A 224 3.77 0.94 -20.09
C MET A 224 3.09 1.96 -19.20
N LEU A 225 2.37 2.94 -19.77
CA LEU A 225 1.74 4.01 -18.98
C LEU A 225 0.66 3.46 -18.05
N LEU A 226 -0.11 2.45 -18.48
CA LEU A 226 -1.10 1.81 -17.61
C LEU A 226 -0.44 1.08 -16.45
N ALA A 227 0.63 0.33 -16.71
CA ALA A 227 1.37 -0.37 -15.67
C ALA A 227 2.06 0.60 -14.69
N ALA A 228 2.60 1.72 -15.18
CA ALA A 228 3.18 2.78 -14.35
C ALA A 228 2.10 3.50 -13.52
N LEU A 229 0.92 3.74 -14.11
CA LEU A 229 -0.22 4.34 -13.44
C LEU A 229 -0.76 3.45 -12.32
N ARG A 230 -0.83 2.12 -12.54
CA ARG A 230 -1.15 1.15 -11.48
C ARG A 230 -0.24 1.32 -10.27
N GLY A 231 1.08 1.30 -10.48
CA GLY A 231 2.06 1.50 -9.41
C GLY A 231 1.94 2.87 -8.73
N SER A 232 1.66 3.92 -9.52
CA SER A 232 1.49 5.30 -9.03
C SER A 232 0.25 5.45 -8.15
N LEU A 233 -0.88 4.83 -8.53
CA LEU A 233 -2.12 4.88 -7.77
C LEU A 233 -2.02 4.10 -6.47
N VAL A 234 -1.35 2.93 -6.47
CA VAL A 234 -1.07 2.18 -5.22
C VAL A 234 -0.14 2.97 -4.31
N PHE A 235 0.88 3.62 -4.87
CA PHE A 235 1.74 4.51 -4.08
C PHE A 235 0.93 5.68 -3.48
N LEU A 236 0.06 6.31 -4.28
CA LEU A 236 -0.83 7.39 -3.81
C LEU A 236 -1.79 6.91 -2.73
N GLN A 237 -2.37 5.72 -2.87
CA GLN A 237 -3.21 5.07 -1.86
C GLN A 237 -2.45 4.95 -0.53
N GLY A 238 -1.20 4.50 -0.57
CA GLY A 238 -0.35 4.41 0.62
C GLY A 238 -0.02 5.76 1.26
N VAL A 239 0.39 6.75 0.45
CA VAL A 239 0.61 8.13 0.91
C VAL A 239 -0.66 8.67 1.57
N TRP A 240 -1.82 8.45 0.94
CA TRP A 240 -3.08 8.97 1.43
C TRP A 240 -3.51 8.31 2.74
N PHE A 241 -3.36 6.99 2.89
CA PHE A 241 -3.54 6.31 4.17
C PHE A 241 -2.71 6.96 5.30
N ILE A 242 -1.43 7.27 5.04
CA ILE A 242 -0.58 7.97 6.01
C ILE A 242 -1.12 9.38 6.30
N GLN A 243 -1.59 10.12 5.28
CA GLN A 243 -2.20 11.44 5.48
C GLN A 243 -3.47 11.38 6.33
N ILE A 244 -4.35 10.41 6.10
CA ILE A 244 -5.54 10.19 6.96
C ILE A 244 -5.10 9.93 8.40
N GLY A 245 -4.08 9.08 8.59
CA GLY A 245 -3.45 8.82 9.88
C GLY A 245 -2.94 10.10 10.57
N ASN A 246 -2.33 11.01 9.82
CA ASN A 246 -1.88 12.30 10.34
C ASN A 246 -3.05 13.22 10.69
N ILE A 247 -4.03 13.36 9.79
CA ILE A 247 -5.13 14.32 9.89
C ILE A 247 -6.08 13.97 11.04
N LEU A 248 -6.46 12.70 11.17
CA LEU A 248 -7.45 12.27 12.16
C LEU A 248 -6.88 12.05 13.55
N TYR A 249 -5.57 11.82 13.66
CA TYR A 249 -5.00 11.32 14.91
C TYR A 249 -3.80 12.10 15.45
N ASN A 250 -3.28 13.07 14.70
CA ASN A 250 -2.38 14.06 15.26
C ASN A 250 -3.22 15.28 15.64
N GLU A 251 -3.14 15.70 16.91
CA GLU A 251 -3.98 16.75 17.48
C GLU A 251 -3.58 18.13 16.93
N HIS A 252 -4.18 18.49 15.81
CA HIS A 252 -3.94 19.72 15.08
C HIS A 252 -5.24 20.52 14.97
N PRO A 253 -5.27 21.79 15.44
CA PRO A 253 -6.51 22.59 15.49
C PRO A 253 -7.10 22.87 14.09
N GLU A 254 -6.29 22.84 13.04
CA GLU A 254 -6.74 22.99 11.65
C GLU A 254 -7.64 21.84 11.13
N TRP A 255 -7.67 20.69 11.82
CA TRP A 255 -8.44 19.51 11.43
C TRP A 255 -9.65 19.26 12.34
N ASP A 256 -10.27 20.33 12.87
CA ASP A 256 -11.50 20.24 13.64
C ASP A 256 -12.63 19.63 12.79
N PRO A 257 -13.16 18.45 13.14
CA PRO A 257 -14.18 17.77 12.34
C PRO A 257 -15.58 18.41 12.45
N THR A 258 -15.79 19.34 13.39
CA THR A 258 -17.01 20.14 13.50
C THR A 258 -16.95 21.40 12.62
N TYR A 259 -15.74 21.80 12.19
CA TYR A 259 -15.54 22.92 11.30
C TYR A 259 -15.59 22.49 9.83
N MET A 260 -16.54 23.08 9.08
CA MET A 260 -16.74 22.75 7.66
C MET A 260 -15.48 22.98 6.81
N GLY A 261 -14.68 23.98 7.13
CA GLY A 261 -13.44 24.30 6.40
C GLY A 261 -12.44 23.15 6.39
N SER A 262 -12.36 22.40 7.50
CA SER A 262 -11.49 21.22 7.63
C SER A 262 -11.83 20.14 6.60
N SER A 263 -13.12 19.94 6.30
CA SER A 263 -13.58 18.97 5.30
C SER A 263 -13.41 19.48 3.87
N MET A 264 -13.68 20.78 3.65
CA MET A 264 -13.63 21.39 2.31
C MET A 264 -12.21 21.48 1.73
N ILE A 265 -11.18 21.56 2.57
CA ILE A 265 -9.79 21.64 2.12
C ILE A 265 -9.19 20.28 1.76
N VAL A 266 -9.78 19.16 2.23
CA VAL A 266 -9.25 17.80 2.01
C VAL A 266 -8.95 17.49 0.54
N PRO A 267 -9.86 17.74 -0.43
CA PRO A 267 -9.58 17.44 -1.83
C PRO A 267 -8.41 18.22 -2.41
N VAL A 268 -8.12 19.42 -1.88
CA VAL A 268 -6.97 20.23 -2.29
C VAL A 268 -5.66 19.52 -1.89
N PHE A 269 -5.55 19.06 -0.64
CA PHE A 269 -4.40 18.29 -0.18
C PHE A 269 -4.23 16.97 -0.94
N PHE A 270 -5.34 16.28 -1.23
CA PHE A 270 -5.32 15.07 -2.05
C PHE A 270 -4.75 15.33 -3.44
N CYS A 271 -5.26 16.37 -4.13
CA CYS A 271 -4.78 16.75 -5.46
C CYS A 271 -3.28 17.11 -5.44
N PHE A 272 -2.80 17.81 -4.41
CA PHE A 272 -1.36 18.07 -4.25
C PHE A 272 -0.56 16.77 -4.12
N CYS A 273 -1.02 15.82 -3.29
CA CYS A 273 -0.37 14.52 -3.16
C CYS A 273 -0.34 13.78 -4.52
N ALA A 274 -1.46 13.75 -5.25
CA ALA A 274 -1.54 13.11 -6.57
C ALA A 274 -0.59 13.75 -7.59
N LEU A 275 -0.51 15.09 -7.63
CA LEU A 275 0.43 15.82 -8.48
C LEU A 275 1.89 15.55 -8.09
N MET A 276 2.20 15.51 -6.79
CA MET A 276 3.54 15.18 -6.31
C MET A 276 3.95 13.75 -6.68
N VAL A 277 3.06 12.78 -6.53
CA VAL A 277 3.31 11.38 -6.91
C VAL A 277 3.56 11.27 -8.41
N THR A 278 2.68 11.83 -9.24
CA THR A 278 2.83 11.77 -10.71
C THR A 278 4.10 12.46 -11.20
N PHE A 279 4.41 13.65 -10.66
CA PHE A 279 5.65 14.36 -10.98
C PHE A 279 6.90 13.61 -10.49
N GLY A 280 6.84 13.03 -9.28
CA GLY A 280 7.91 12.23 -8.70
C GLY A 280 8.21 10.98 -9.51
N VAL A 281 7.18 10.26 -9.98
CA VAL A 281 7.32 9.08 -10.85
C VAL A 281 7.94 9.46 -12.19
N LEU A 282 7.50 10.57 -12.80
CA LEU A 282 8.11 11.07 -14.05
C LEU A 282 9.58 11.41 -13.86
N THR A 283 9.92 12.09 -12.77
CA THR A 283 11.30 12.45 -12.44
C THR A 283 12.14 11.21 -12.21
N ALA A 284 11.64 10.23 -11.44
CA ALA A 284 12.31 8.96 -11.22
C ALA A 284 12.55 8.20 -12.53
N PHE A 285 11.59 8.20 -13.46
CA PHE A 285 11.75 7.59 -14.78
C PHE A 285 12.89 8.26 -15.58
N VAL A 286 12.89 9.59 -15.66
CA VAL A 286 13.90 10.37 -16.40
C VAL A 286 15.29 10.13 -15.80
N LEU A 287 15.41 10.19 -14.47
CA LEU A 287 16.68 9.94 -13.77
C LEU A 287 17.17 8.51 -13.98
N ALA A 288 16.29 7.51 -13.86
CA ALA A 288 16.64 6.12 -14.08
C ALA A 288 17.09 5.87 -15.53
N LYS A 289 16.45 6.54 -16.51
CA LYS A 289 16.85 6.45 -17.91
C LYS A 289 18.19 7.13 -18.18
N ALA A 290 18.40 8.31 -17.62
CA ALA A 290 19.68 9.04 -17.71
C ALA A 290 20.81 8.20 -17.10
N TYR A 291 20.59 7.61 -15.93
CA TYR A 291 21.52 6.70 -15.28
C TYR A 291 21.83 5.48 -16.16
N GLN A 292 20.81 4.83 -16.74
CA GLN A 292 21.01 3.70 -17.66
C GLN A 292 21.90 4.08 -18.86
N GLN A 293 21.65 5.24 -19.47
CA GLN A 293 22.44 5.70 -20.61
C GLN A 293 23.88 6.03 -20.21
N TRP A 294 24.07 6.67 -19.06
CA TRP A 294 25.39 6.97 -18.52
C TRP A 294 26.17 5.69 -18.19
N SER A 295 25.52 4.70 -17.56
CA SER A 295 26.16 3.43 -17.23
C SER A 295 26.60 2.66 -18.48
N LEU A 296 25.77 2.67 -19.54
CA LEU A 296 26.12 2.02 -20.81
C LEU A 296 27.31 2.69 -21.53
N LYS A 297 27.44 4.02 -21.43
CA LYS A 297 28.60 4.74 -22.00
C LYS A 297 29.89 4.50 -21.22
N THR A 298 29.79 4.30 -19.91
CA THR A 298 30.94 4.17 -19.00
C THR A 298 31.39 2.71 -18.85
N TYR A 299 30.51 1.74 -19.13
CA TYR A 299 30.80 0.33 -19.04
C TYR A 299 31.89 -0.10 -20.04
N ARG A 300 33.06 -0.46 -19.53
CA ARG A 300 34.12 -1.13 -20.29
C ARG A 300 34.06 -2.63 -19.98
N PRO A 301 33.69 -3.50 -20.93
CA PRO A 301 33.71 -4.93 -20.69
C PRO A 301 35.16 -5.35 -20.38
N VAL A 302 35.36 -6.03 -19.26
CA VAL A 302 36.61 -6.74 -19.00
C VAL A 302 36.71 -7.83 -20.07
N LYS A 303 37.63 -7.68 -21.03
CA LYS A 303 37.97 -8.78 -21.93
C LYS A 303 38.61 -9.85 -21.05
N LEU A 304 37.88 -10.92 -20.79
CA LEU A 304 38.48 -12.14 -20.30
C LEU A 304 39.42 -12.62 -21.40
N GLU A 305 40.73 -12.65 -21.14
CA GLU A 305 41.66 -13.34 -22.04
C GLU A 305 41.18 -14.78 -22.17
N GLU A 306 41.03 -15.28 -23.40
CA GLU A 306 40.74 -16.69 -23.62
C GLU A 306 41.79 -17.52 -22.88
N PRO A 307 41.40 -18.48 -22.04
CA PRO A 307 42.35 -19.38 -21.39
C PRO A 307 43.29 -19.96 -22.46
N SER A 308 44.60 -19.98 -22.19
CA SER A 308 45.63 -20.41 -23.15
C SER A 308 45.39 -21.79 -23.78
N TRP A 309 44.54 -22.61 -23.14
CA TRP A 309 44.14 -23.95 -23.57
C TRP A 309 43.03 -23.98 -24.64
N GLN A 310 42.38 -22.84 -24.91
CA GLN A 310 41.37 -22.69 -25.98
C GLN A 310 41.96 -22.13 -27.28
N GLN A 311 43.24 -21.73 -27.29
CA GLN A 311 43.90 -21.34 -28.53
C GLN A 311 44.26 -22.59 -29.36
N PRO A 312 43.82 -22.68 -30.63
CA PRO A 312 44.15 -23.82 -31.47
C PRO A 312 45.67 -23.93 -31.65
N PRO A 313 46.25 -25.14 -31.55
CA PRO A 313 47.67 -25.37 -31.70
C PRO A 313 48.04 -25.10 -33.17
N GLY A 314 48.45 -23.89 -33.51
CA GLY A 314 48.80 -23.58 -34.89
C GLY A 314 49.23 -22.15 -35.20
N LYS A 315 48.88 -21.15 -34.38
CA LYS A 315 49.27 -19.74 -34.68
C LYS A 315 50.58 -19.29 -34.05
N THR A 316 51.09 -20.00 -33.05
CA THR A 316 52.34 -19.64 -32.37
C THR A 316 53.59 -20.20 -33.07
N LEU A 317 53.46 -21.25 -33.89
CA LEU A 317 54.59 -21.88 -34.58
C LEU A 317 54.94 -21.20 -35.91
N ALA A 318 53.97 -20.64 -36.64
CA ALA A 318 54.22 -19.93 -37.90
C ALA A 318 55.10 -18.68 -37.69
N ARG A 319 54.86 -17.93 -36.60
CA ARG A 319 55.62 -16.71 -36.30
C ARG A 319 57.08 -16.96 -35.88
N ARG A 320 57.42 -18.20 -35.50
CA ARG A 320 58.77 -18.61 -35.11
C ARG A 320 59.56 -19.19 -36.28
N ALA A 321 58.89 -19.87 -37.21
CA ALA A 321 59.51 -20.41 -38.42
C ALA A 321 59.91 -19.30 -39.42
N ASP A 322 59.11 -18.24 -39.56
CA ASP A 322 59.40 -17.15 -40.50
C ASP A 322 60.61 -16.28 -40.07
N ALA A 323 60.98 -16.31 -38.78
CA ALA A 323 62.14 -15.58 -38.25
C ALA A 323 63.45 -16.37 -38.34
N GLU A 324 63.39 -17.70 -38.48
CA GLU A 324 64.58 -18.58 -38.60
C GLU A 324 65.03 -18.80 -40.05
N ILE A 325 64.22 -18.43 -41.05
CA ILE A 325 64.51 -18.69 -42.47
C ILE A 325 65.20 -17.50 -43.17
N THR A 326 65.27 -16.32 -42.55
CA THR A 326 65.91 -15.13 -43.14
C THR A 326 67.43 -15.01 -42.91
N ASP A 327 68.07 -15.96 -42.22
CA ASP A 327 69.50 -15.89 -41.85
C ASP A 327 70.44 -16.84 -42.62
N LEU A 328 70.00 -17.38 -43.76
CA LEU A 328 70.87 -18.21 -44.62
C LEU A 328 70.78 -17.77 -46.09
N ASP A 329 71.63 -16.79 -46.44
CA ASP A 329 72.01 -16.45 -47.83
C ASP A 329 73.35 -17.17 -48.16
N PRO A 330 73.62 -17.51 -49.45
CA PRO A 330 74.49 -18.62 -49.87
C PRO A 330 76.01 -18.40 -49.78
#